data_AF-A0A961V7Z7-F1
#
_entry.id   AF-A0A961V7Z7-F1
#
_cell.length_a   1.000
_cell.length_b   1.000
_cell.length_c   1.000
_cell.angle_alpha   90.00
_cell.angle_beta   90.00
_cell.angle_gamma   90.00
#
_symmetry.space_group_name_H-M   'P 1'
#
loop_
_entity.id
_entity.type
_entity.pdbx_description
1 polymer ?
#
loop_
_entity_poly.entity_id
_entity_poly.type
_entity_poly.pdbx_seq_one_letter_code
_entity_poly.pdbx_strand_id
1 'polypeptide(L)' 'QFLKYDPTHPDWPDRDRFVLSAGHGSMLLYALLHLTGYEDITIDE' A
#
# COMPACT_ATOMS: atom_id res chain seq x y z
N GLN A 1 -5.06 -3.39 14.27
CA GLN A 1 -4.23 -2.33 13.66
C GLN A 1 -2.80 -2.57 14.11
N PHE A 2 -1.90 -2.92 13.19
CA PHE A 2 -0.51 -3.32 13.50
C PHE A 2 0.53 -2.47 12.77
N LEU A 3 0.22 -2.00 11.55
CA LEU A 3 1.12 -1.19 10.74
C LEU A 3 0.91 0.30 11.01
N LYS A 4 2.01 1.03 11.15
CA LYS A 4 2.10 2.48 11.18
C LYS A 4 2.40 2.99 9.77
N TYR A 5 1.39 3.56 9.12
CA TYR A 5 1.54 4.13 7.78
C TYR A 5 0.53 5.27 7.58
N ASP A 6 0.83 6.14 6.62
CA ASP A 6 -0.06 7.20 6.15
C ASP A 6 -0.15 7.12 4.61
N PRO A 7 -1.31 6.75 4.04
CA PRO A 7 -1.53 6.69 2.59
C PRO A 7 -1.27 8.03 1.88
N THR A 8 -1.44 9.16 2.57
CA THR A 8 -1.24 10.51 2.00
C THR A 8 0.22 10.95 2.03
N HIS A 9 1.07 10.26 2.80
CA HIS A 9 2.51 10.51 2.90
C HIS A 9 3.31 9.22 2.70
N PRO A 10 3.28 8.62 1.48
CA PRO A 10 3.93 7.34 1.22
C PRO A 10 5.44 7.39 1.43
N ASP A 11 6.07 8.56 1.34
CA ASP A 11 7.51 8.74 1.54
C ASP A 11 7.92 9.02 2.99
N TRP A 12 6.97 9.04 3.93
CA TRP A 12 7.25 9.24 5.35
C TRP A 12 8.34 8.28 5.85
N PRO A 13 9.49 8.78 6.36
CA PRO A 13 10.63 7.93 6.68
C PRO A 13 10.39 6.91 7.79
N ASP A 14 9.51 7.21 8.75
CA ASP A 14 9.25 6.40 9.95
C ASP A 14 7.97 5.55 9.83
N ARG A 15 7.56 5.26 8.58
CA ARG A 15 6.48 4.30 8.29
C ARG A 15 7.00 2.86 8.40
N ASP A 16 6.13 1.95 8.79
CA ASP A 16 6.39 0.53 8.65
C ASP A 16 6.44 0.14 7.17
N ARG A 17 7.41 -0.70 6.81
CA ARG A 17 7.57 -1.20 5.44
C ARG A 17 6.94 -2.57 5.30
N PHE A 18 6.03 -2.70 4.34
CA PHE A 18 5.45 -3.97 3.94
C PHE A 18 6.12 -4.47 2.66
N VAL A 19 6.60 -5.72 2.67
CA VAL A 19 7.20 -6.38 1.49
C VAL A 19 6.46 -7.69 1.25
N LEU A 20 5.82 -7.80 0.08
CA LEU A 20 5.18 -9.04 -0.35
C LEU A 20 6.22 -9.96 -1.01
N SER A 21 6.77 -10.92 -0.25
CA SER A 21 7.79 -11.84 -0.77
C SER A 21 7.29 -12.71 -1.93
N ALA A 22 6.00 -13.08 -1.91
CA ALA A 22 5.35 -13.85 -2.97
C ALA A 22 4.78 -12.90 -4.03
N GLY A 23 5.65 -12.37 -4.90
CA GLY A 23 5.28 -11.35 -5.88
C GLY A 23 4.17 -11.76 -6.87
N HIS A 24 3.91 -13.06 -7.03
CA HIS A 24 2.77 -13.56 -7.82
C HIS A 24 1.42 -13.11 -7.25
N GLY A 25 1.35 -12.77 -5.95
CA GLY A 25 0.18 -12.23 -5.28
C GLY A 25 0.06 -10.70 -5.37
N SER A 26 0.69 -10.05 -6.36
CA SER A 26 0.72 -8.58 -6.48
C SER A 26 -0.66 -7.93 -6.42
N MET A 27 -1.70 -8.60 -6.95
CA MET A 27 -3.07 -8.09 -6.89
C MET A 27 -3.60 -7.91 -5.46
N LEU A 28 -3.15 -8.71 -4.50
CA LEU A 28 -3.48 -8.49 -3.08
C LEU A 28 -2.88 -7.17 -2.58
N LEU A 29 -1.63 -6.88 -2.94
CA LEU A 29 -0.97 -5.63 -2.56
C LEU A 29 -1.68 -4.43 -3.19
N TYR A 30 -2.00 -4.47 -4.49
CA TYR A 30 -2.74 -3.40 -5.15
C TYR A 30 -4.13 -3.19 -4.55
N ALA A 31 -4.86 -4.27 -4.26
CA ALA A 31 -6.17 -4.16 -3.62
C ALA A 31 -6.07 -3.50 -2.24
N LEU A 32 -5.06 -3.85 -1.43
CA LEU A 32 -4.84 -3.22 -0.13
C LEU A 32 -4.45 -1.74 -0.26
N LEU A 33 -3.56 -1.38 -1.18
CA LEU A 33 -3.16 0.01 -1.41
C LEU A 33 -4.36 0.86 -1.86
N HIS A 34 -5.17 0.36 -2.80
CA HIS A 34 -6.38 1.03 -3.25
C HIS A 34 -7.38 1.25 -2.10
N LEU A 35 -7.74 0.17 -1.38
CA LEU A 35 -8.73 0.23 -0.30
C LEU A 35 -8.26 1.06 0.90
N THR A 36 -6.96 1.27 1.07
CA THR A 36 -6.39 2.10 2.13
C THR A 36 -6.20 3.55 1.74
N GLY A 37 -6.48 3.93 0.48
CA GLY A 37 -6.50 5.33 0.04
C GLY A 37 -5.19 5.86 -0.50
N TYR A 38 -4.34 5.00 -1.08
CA TYR A 38 -3.20 5.47 -1.86
C TYR A 38 -3.69 6.11 -3.16
N GLU A 39 -3.42 7.41 -3.33
CA GLU A 39 -3.90 8.21 -4.48
C GLU A 39 -3.39 7.68 -5.83
N ASP A 40 -2.19 7.12 -5.85
CA ASP A 40 -1.56 6.57 -7.06
C ASP A 40 -2.25 5.30 -7.59
N ILE A 41 -3.10 4.65 -6.78
CA ILE A 41 -3.74 3.37 -7.12
C ILE A 41 -5.24 3.60 -7.31
N THR A 42 -5.62 4.07 -8.50
CA THR A 42 -7.00 4.27 -8.92
C THR A 42 -7.63 2.98 -9.47
N ILE A 43 -8.97 2.90 -9.44
CA ILE A 43 -9.72 1.84 -10.15
C ILE A 43 -9.77 2.11 -11.65
N ASP A 44 -9.72 3.38 -12.03
CA ASP A 44 -9.79 3.82 -13.41
C ASP A 44 -8.41 3.78 -14.07
N GLU A 45 -8.37 3.34 -15.34
CA GLU A 45 -7.26 3.53 -16.30
C GLU A 45 -7.40 4.87 -17.04
#